data_AF-A0A0K9GRD9-F1
#
_entry.id   AF-A0A0K9GRD9-F1
#
_cell.length_a   1.000
_cell.length_b   1.000
_cell.length_c   1.000
_cell.angle_alpha   90.00
_cell.angle_beta   90.00
_cell.angle_gamma   90.00
#
_symmetry.space_group_name_H-M   'P 1'
#
loop_
_entity.id
_entity.type
_entity.pdbx_description
1 polymer ?
#
loop_
_entity_poly.entity_id
_entity_poly.type
_entity_poly.pdbx_seq_one_letter_code
_entity_poly.pdbx_strand_id
1 'polypeptide(L)' 'MKQWNHLEAFLLDGHLEIDNNRSERSIKPFVSGRKNWMFSNTLRGARGSAIMYSVVETV' A
#
# COMPACT_ATOMS: atom_id res chain seq x y z
N MET A 1 -3.44 -13.75 -17.49
CA MET A 1 -2.68 -12.93 -18.47
C MET A 1 -3.66 -12.22 -19.43
N LYS A 2 -4.38 -11.18 -18.98
CA LYS A 2 -5.34 -10.40 -19.80
C LYS A 2 -5.44 -8.93 -19.32
N GLN A 3 -4.30 -8.25 -19.19
CA GLN A 3 -4.26 -6.86 -18.69
C GLN A 3 -3.51 -5.91 -19.61
N TRP A 4 -3.26 -6.34 -20.85
CA TRP A 4 -2.65 -5.54 -21.91
C TRP A 4 -3.39 -4.21 -22.14
N ASN A 5 -4.73 -4.23 -22.16
CA ASN A 5 -5.53 -3.02 -22.33
C ASN A 5 -5.32 -1.98 -21.20
N HIS A 6 -4.97 -2.42 -19.98
CA HIS A 6 -4.67 -1.52 -18.87
C HIS A 6 -3.22 -1.03 -18.92
N LEU A 7 -2.31 -1.87 -19.43
CA LEU A 7 -0.92 -1.49 -19.63
C LEU A 7 -0.80 -0.46 -20.77
N GLU A 8 -1.59 -0.52 -21.83
CA GLU A 8 -1.52 0.46 -22.92
C GLU A 8 -2.16 1.82 -22.56
N ALA A 9 -2.88 1.93 -21.44
CA ALA A 9 -3.57 3.16 -21.05
C ALA A 9 -2.63 4.35 -20.84
N PHE A 10 -1.39 4.13 -20.40
CA PHE A 10 -0.39 5.21 -20.29
C PHE A 10 0.06 5.77 -21.64
N LEU A 11 -0.14 5.03 -22.74
CA LEU A 11 0.15 5.52 -24.10
C LEU A 11 -0.94 6.47 -24.61
N LEU A 12 -2.16 6.36 -24.06
CA LEU A 12 -3.33 7.16 -24.45
C LEU A 12 -3.53 8.39 -23.55
N ASP A 13 -3.06 8.33 -22.30
CA ASP A 13 -3.16 9.42 -21.33
C ASP A 13 -1.80 9.65 -20.65
N GLY A 14 -1.13 10.75 -21.04
CA GLY A 14 0.18 11.14 -20.50
C GLY A 14 0.14 11.67 -19.06
N HIS A 15 -1.04 11.77 -18.44
CA HIS A 15 -1.15 12.08 -17.01
C HIS A 15 -0.98 10.83 -16.12
N LEU A 16 -1.02 9.63 -16.71
CA LEU A 16 -0.76 8.38 -16.01
C LEU A 16 0.75 8.14 -15.93
N GLU A 17 1.26 7.96 -14.71
CA GLU A 17 2.64 7.54 -14.47
C GLU A 17 2.84 6.12 -15.04
N ILE A 18 3.86 5.95 -15.90
CA ILE A 18 4.23 4.65 -16.49
C ILE A 18 4.75 3.69 -15.41
N ASP A 19 5.33 4.25 -14.35
CA ASP A 19 5.85 3.50 -13.23
C ASP A 19 4.84 3.41 -12.07
N ASN A 20 5.01 2.39 -11.25
CA ASN A 20 4.19 2.17 -10.06
C ASN A 20 4.83 2.79 -8.81
N ASN A 21 5.84 3.65 -8.95
CA ASN A 21 6.71 4.08 -7.85
C ASN A 21 5.93 4.81 -6.75
N ARG A 22 4.88 5.55 -7.12
CA ARG A 22 3.96 6.18 -6.17
C ARG A 22 3.22 5.17 -5.31
N SER A 23 2.70 4.11 -5.93
CA SER A 23 2.01 3.01 -5.24
C SER A 23 2.98 2.18 -4.40
N GLU A 24 4.21 1.95 -4.89
CA GLU A 24 5.24 1.25 -4.13
C GLU A 24 5.72 2.07 -2.91
N ARG A 25 5.83 3.40 -3.06
CA ARG A 25 6.14 4.30 -1.95
C ARG A 25 5.03 4.38 -0.92
N SER A 26 3.76 4.34 -1.33
CA SER A 26 2.64 4.37 -0.38
C SER A 26 2.51 3.06 0.42
N ILE A 27 2.83 1.91 -0.17
CA ILE A 27 2.76 0.61 0.52
C ILE A 27 4.06 0.27 1.30
N LYS A 28 5.19 0.90 0.98
CA LYS A 28 6.49 0.67 1.63
C LYS A 28 6.47 0.77 3.16
N PRO A 29 5.85 1.80 3.78
CA PRO A 29 5.75 1.91 5.24
C PRO A 29 4.98 0.75 5.87
N PHE A 30 3.91 0.30 5.20
CA PHE A 30 3.09 -0.82 5.65
C PHE A 30 3.86 -2.15 5.63
N VAL A 31 4.55 -2.45 4.52
CA VAL A 31 5.35 -3.68 4.39
C VAL A 31 6.55 -3.67 5.35
N SER A 32 7.20 -2.52 5.52
CA SER A 32 8.30 -2.37 6.49
C SER A 32 7.80 -2.54 7.93
N GLY A 33 6.65 -1.95 8.27
CA GLY A 33 5.99 -2.12 9.57
C GLY A 33 5.63 -3.57 9.87
N ARG A 34 5.13 -4.31 8.88
CA ARG A 34 4.81 -5.76 9.01
C ARG A 34 6.02 -6.60 9.43
N LYS A 35 7.23 -6.25 8.98
CA LYS A 35 8.47 -6.93 9.38
C LYS A 35 8.85 -6.63 10.85
N ASN A 36 8.48 -5.47 11.37
CA ASN A 36 8.59 -5.11 12.79
C ASN A 36 7.43 -5.67 13.64
N TRP A 37 6.32 -6.09 13.02
CA TRP A 37 5.16 -6.69 13.69
C TRP A 37 5.19 -8.21 13.73
N MET A 38 6.38 -8.82 13.73
CA MET A 38 6.52 -10.28 13.91
C MET A 38 5.86 -10.79 15.21
N PHE A 39 5.58 -9.91 16.17
CA PHE A 39 4.88 -10.22 17.42
C PHE A 39 3.37 -9.90 17.43
N SER A 40 2.83 -9.29 16.37
CA SER A 40 1.38 -9.03 16.21
C SER A 40 0.67 -10.19 15.52
N ASN A 41 1.08 -11.44 15.77
CA ASN A 41 0.40 -12.63 15.25
C ASN A 41 -0.89 -12.99 16.02
N THR A 42 -1.40 -12.06 16.84
CA THR A 42 -2.66 -12.22 17.57
C THR A 42 -3.70 -11.23 17.05
N LEU A 43 -4.95 -11.67 16.97
CA LEU A 43 -6.08 -10.83 16.53
C LEU A 43 -6.20 -9.52 17.35
N ARG A 44 -5.77 -9.57 18.61
CA ARG A 44 -5.75 -8.41 19.52
C ARG A 44 -4.65 -7.41 19.16
N GLY A 45 -3.45 -7.88 18.83
CA GLY A 45 -2.35 -7.03 18.34
C GLY A 45 -2.69 -6.34 17.03
N ALA A 46 -3.31 -7.06 16.09
CA ALA A 46 -3.77 -6.50 14.83
C ALA A 46 -4.83 -5.39 15.01
N ARG A 47 -5.81 -5.60 15.91
CA ARG A 47 -6.82 -4.57 16.23
C ARG A 47 -6.20 -3.33 16.88
N GLY A 48 -5.26 -3.52 17.82
CA GLY A 48 -4.55 -2.41 18.46
C GLY A 48 -3.75 -1.58 17.46
N SER A 49 -3.00 -2.24 16.57
CA SER A 49 -2.28 -1.55 15.50
C SER A 49 -3.22 -0.82 14.54
N ALA A 50 -4.32 -1.44 14.12
CA ALA A 50 -5.29 -0.81 13.22
C ALA A 50 -5.88 0.49 13.81
N ILE A 51 -6.25 0.47 15.10
CA ILE A 51 -6.78 1.66 15.79
C ILE A 51 -5.71 2.77 15.87
N MET A 52 -4.47 2.42 16.23
CA MET A 52 -3.38 3.41 16.29
C MET A 52 -3.10 4.04 14.92
N TYR A 53 -3.12 3.25 13.85
CA TYR A 53 -2.96 3.79 12.50
C TYR A 53 -4.12 4.69 12.09
N SER A 54 -5.37 4.32 12.38
CA SER A 54 -6.53 5.17 12.08
C SER A 54 -6.44 6.54 12.76
N VAL A 55 -5.90 6.60 13.98
CA VAL A 55 -5.70 7.89 14.70
C VAL A 55 -4.56 8.70 14.07
N VAL A 56 -3.45 8.07 13.73
CA VAL A 56 -2.27 8.76 13.15
C VAL A 56 -2.53 9.22 11.71
N GLU A 57 -3.39 8.54 10.96
CA GLU A 57 -3.69 8.87 9.56
C GLU A 57 -4.81 9.92 9.40
N THR A 58 -5.57 10.22 10.48
CA THR A 58 -6.67 11.19 10.46
C THR A 58 -6.25 12.63 10.86
N VAL A 59 -4.97 12.85 11.17
CA VAL A 59 -4.42 14.20 11.45
C VAL A 59 -3.87 14.88 10.21
#